data_AF-A0A519BZP9-F1
#
_entry.id   AF-A0A519BZP9-F1
#
_cell.length_a   1.000
_cell.length_b   1.000
_cell.length_c   1.000
_cell.angle_alpha   90.00
_cell.angle_beta   90.00
_cell.angle_gamma   90.00
#
_symmetry.space_group_name_H-M   'P 1'
#
loop_
_entity.id
_entity.type
_entity.pdbx_description
1 polymer ?
#
loop_
_entity_poly.entity_id
_entity_poly.type
_entity_poly.pdbx_seq_one_letter_code
_entity_poly.pdbx_strand_id
1 'polypeptide(L)'
;MSHDEEISGISQDPVNILFNPSIISKKDVWQINIVEILKMLIKILEATGKKDLKVAGMAALSSSLIYRMKVESIFALQKAAMEKKPLINRRDVDIDILDMPYRHESTYPVSLDELLDLLENLIGTIANPRSRRKGQLDFEADPPDFKEYFVSFENLVEEYESLIIRKIGSAGNGLLKEIVADLDSLDSIRCFFTVLFLARDQKVELSQIDDDIQITLINDETKKEKKYDQNSK
;
A
#
# COMPACT_ATOMS: atom_id res chain seq x y z
N MET A 1 32.79 29.79 30.21
CA MET A 1 31.78 30.79 30.60
C MET A 1 30.46 30.32 30.01
N SER A 2 29.51 30.09 30.89
CA SER A 2 28.29 29.29 30.76
C SER A 2 27.25 29.94 29.84
N HIS A 3 26.84 29.22 28.80
CA HIS A 3 25.61 29.49 28.04
C HIS A 3 24.46 28.65 28.61
N ASP A 4 24.11 28.90 29.88
CA ASP A 4 22.90 28.37 30.51
C ASP A 4 22.20 29.55 31.20
N GLU A 5 21.79 30.54 30.40
CA GLU A 5 20.66 31.36 30.82
C GLU A 5 19.41 30.51 30.62
N GLU A 6 19.09 29.77 31.68
CA GLU A 6 17.84 29.04 31.83
C GLU A 6 16.67 29.96 31.49
N ILE A 7 16.03 29.69 30.35
CA ILE A 7 14.76 30.28 29.99
C ILE A 7 13.75 29.70 30.98
N SER A 8 13.52 30.44 32.07
CA SER A 8 12.91 30.04 33.35
C SER A 8 11.49 29.46 33.29
N GLY A 9 10.89 29.32 32.10
CA GLY A 9 9.59 28.69 31.88
C GLY A 9 9.62 27.36 31.13
N ILE A 10 10.70 27.00 30.41
CA ILE A 10 10.73 25.81 29.55
C ILE A 10 10.97 24.52 30.35
N SER A 11 11.73 24.62 31.43
CA SER A 11 12.08 23.49 32.31
C SER A 11 11.02 23.17 33.38
N GLN A 12 9.87 23.86 33.40
CA GLN A 12 8.81 23.58 34.37
C GLN A 12 7.90 22.44 33.90
N ASP A 13 7.48 21.59 34.84
CA ASP A 13 6.37 20.66 34.61
C ASP A 13 5.09 21.48 34.38
N PRO A 14 4.27 21.17 33.36
CA PRO A 14 4.21 19.93 32.58
C PRO A 14 4.97 19.96 31.24
N VAL A 15 5.62 21.06 30.89
CA VAL A 15 6.26 21.28 29.58
C VAL A 15 7.56 20.47 29.43
N ASN A 16 8.25 20.22 30.55
CA ASN A 16 9.45 19.38 30.63
C ASN A 16 9.29 17.97 30.03
N ILE A 17 8.07 17.42 30.01
CA ILE A 17 7.77 16.10 29.40
C ILE A 17 8.14 16.08 27.91
N LEU A 18 8.04 17.23 27.22
CA LEU A 18 8.39 17.34 25.80
C LEU A 18 9.90 17.35 25.53
N PHE A 19 10.73 17.49 26.56
CA PHE A 19 12.20 17.55 26.40
C PHE A 19 12.91 16.32 26.98
N ASN A 20 12.22 15.53 27.80
CA ASN A 20 12.78 14.39 28.50
C ASN A 20 12.08 13.06 28.12
N PRO A 21 12.52 12.39 27.05
CA PRO A 21 11.88 11.15 26.58
C PRO A 21 11.93 10.00 27.59
N SER A 22 12.94 9.99 28.46
CA SER A 22 13.09 8.96 29.51
C SER A 22 11.99 9.00 30.56
N ILE A 23 11.35 10.16 30.77
CA ILE A 23 10.24 10.32 31.73
C ILE A 23 8.95 9.72 31.16
N ILE A 24 8.81 9.72 29.82
CA ILE A 24 7.61 9.24 29.12
C ILE A 24 7.42 7.73 29.31
N SER A 25 8.51 6.96 29.35
CA SER A 25 8.46 5.50 29.55
C SER A 25 8.00 5.10 30.97
N LYS A 26 8.21 5.96 31.97
CA LYS A 26 7.91 5.66 33.38
C LYS A 26 6.50 6.09 33.81
N LYS A 27 5.84 6.96 33.03
CA LYS A 27 4.54 7.55 33.36
C LYS A 27 3.47 7.01 32.41
N ASP A 28 2.23 6.85 32.88
CA ASP A 28 1.12 6.44 32.04
C ASP A 28 0.89 7.45 30.90
N VAL A 29 1.13 7.00 29.67
CA VAL A 29 1.05 7.81 28.45
C VAL A 29 -0.34 8.44 28.26
N TRP A 30 -1.37 7.78 28.78
CA TRP A 30 -2.77 8.24 28.74
C TRP A 30 -3.04 9.48 29.57
N GLN A 31 -2.28 9.72 30.65
CA GLN A 31 -2.44 10.90 31.51
C GLN A 31 -1.85 12.17 30.89
N ILE A 32 -1.11 12.04 29.78
CA ILE A 32 -0.42 13.16 29.14
C ILE A 32 -1.35 13.81 28.12
N ASN A 33 -1.80 15.03 28.44
CA ASN A 33 -2.53 15.89 27.51
C ASN A 33 -1.57 16.70 26.64
N ILE A 34 -1.10 16.09 25.55
CA ILE A 34 -0.12 16.69 24.63
C ILE A 34 -0.60 18.02 24.05
N VAL A 35 -1.90 18.19 23.81
CA VAL A 35 -2.47 19.38 23.18
C VAL A 35 -2.36 20.58 24.11
N GLU A 36 -2.69 20.41 25.38
CA GLU A 36 -2.55 21.47 26.39
C GLU A 36 -1.09 21.84 26.63
N ILE A 37 -0.20 20.83 26.70
CA ILE A 37 1.23 21.06 26.89
C ILE A 37 1.84 21.82 25.71
N LEU A 38 1.50 21.45 24.47
CA LEU A 38 1.96 22.17 23.27
C LEU A 38 1.41 23.60 23.21
N LYS A 39 0.14 23.82 23.60
CA LYS A 39 -0.43 25.18 23.71
C LYS A 39 0.29 26.02 24.76
N MET A 40 0.65 25.45 25.91
CA MET A 40 1.46 26.12 26.93
C MET A 40 2.85 26.45 26.41
N LEU A 41 3.49 25.51 25.70
CA LEU A 41 4.79 25.74 25.07
C LEU A 41 4.72 26.91 24.08
N ILE A 42 3.72 26.93 23.19
CA ILE A 42 3.55 28.04 22.23
C ILE A 42 3.41 29.39 22.95
N LYS A 43 2.58 29.46 24.01
CA LYS A 43 2.43 30.68 24.82
C LYS A 43 3.76 31.13 25.45
N ILE A 44 4.58 30.19 25.93
CA ILE A 44 5.89 30.48 26.52
C ILE A 44 6.86 31.02 25.46
N LEU A 45 6.90 30.40 24.27
CA LEU A 45 7.75 30.86 23.16
C LEU A 45 7.31 32.23 22.62
N GLU A 46 6.01 32.50 22.55
CA GLU A 46 5.48 33.81 22.17
C GLU A 46 5.84 34.88 23.20
N ALA A 47 5.75 34.58 24.50
CA ALA A 47 6.10 35.50 25.58
C ALA A 47 7.61 35.81 25.65
N THR A 48 8.47 34.85 25.32
CA THR A 48 9.93 35.04 25.30
C THR A 48 10.44 35.67 24.00
N GLY A 49 9.59 35.79 22.97
CA GLY A 49 9.95 36.40 21.67
C GLY A 49 11.03 35.62 20.88
N LYS A 50 11.49 34.48 21.40
CA LYS A 50 12.53 33.63 20.80
C LYS A 50 11.88 32.37 20.25
N LYS A 51 11.75 32.30 18.92
CA LYS A 51 11.28 31.11 18.20
C LYS A 51 12.45 30.17 17.95
N ASP A 52 12.95 29.53 19.00
CA ASP A 52 14.04 28.58 18.87
C ASP A 52 13.57 27.31 18.16
N LEU A 53 13.97 27.15 16.89
CA LEU A 53 13.60 25.99 16.08
C LEU A 53 14.04 24.66 16.71
N LYS A 54 15.13 24.67 17.48
CA LYS A 54 15.62 23.50 18.22
C LYS A 54 14.60 23.01 19.25
N VAL A 55 13.99 23.93 20.00
CA VAL A 55 12.97 23.62 21.01
C VAL A 55 11.72 23.05 20.34
N ALA A 56 11.30 23.65 19.23
CA ALA A 56 10.19 23.14 18.42
C ALA A 56 10.48 21.73 17.86
N GLY A 57 11.70 21.48 17.38
CA GLY A 57 12.10 20.16 16.89
C GLY A 57 12.09 19.08 17.97
N MET A 58 12.61 19.40 19.17
CA MET A 58 12.54 18.48 20.31
C MET A 58 11.10 18.20 20.75
N ALA A 59 10.26 19.24 20.81
CA ALA A 59 8.85 19.10 21.13
C ALA A 59 8.08 18.27 20.08
N ALA A 60 8.41 18.42 18.80
CA ALA A 60 7.80 17.62 17.73
C ALA A 60 8.20 16.14 17.82
N LEU A 61 9.48 15.86 18.10
CA LEU A 61 9.98 14.50 18.30
C LEU A 61 9.31 13.82 19.50
N SER A 62 9.30 14.47 20.66
CA SER A 62 8.68 13.89 21.84
C SER A 62 7.17 13.73 21.66
N SER A 63 6.51 14.64 20.96
CA SER A 63 5.10 14.52 20.61
C SER A 63 4.82 13.29 19.73
N SER A 64 5.62 13.07 18.69
CA SER A 64 5.46 11.89 17.81
C SER A 64 5.70 10.58 18.57
N LEU A 65 6.68 10.56 19.48
CA LEU A 65 6.94 9.42 20.36
C LEU A 65 5.74 9.12 21.26
N ILE A 66 5.16 10.14 21.91
CA ILE A 66 3.99 10.00 22.78
C ILE A 66 2.80 9.46 21.99
N TYR A 67 2.54 9.98 20.79
CA TYR A 67 1.46 9.49 19.94
C TYR A 67 1.66 8.03 19.53
N ARG A 68 2.89 7.64 19.14
CA ARG A 68 3.20 6.24 18.82
C ARG A 68 2.90 5.33 20.00
N MET A 69 3.35 5.70 21.20
CA MET A 69 3.10 4.93 22.41
C MET A 69 1.60 4.82 22.75
N LYS A 70 0.80 5.87 22.50
CA LYS A 70 -0.66 5.80 22.67
C LYS A 70 -1.28 4.77 21.73
N VAL A 71 -0.90 4.79 20.45
CA VAL A 71 -1.39 3.84 19.45
C VAL A 71 -0.98 2.41 19.81
N GLU A 72 0.29 2.18 20.16
CA GLU A 72 0.78 0.87 20.60
C GLU A 72 0.02 0.36 21.84
N SER A 73 -0.30 1.24 22.79
CA SER A 73 -1.11 0.88 23.96
C SER A 73 -2.53 0.44 23.60
N ILE A 74 -3.18 1.08 22.62
CA ILE A 74 -4.51 0.66 22.12
C ILE A 74 -4.42 -0.77 21.55
N PHE A 75 -3.42 -1.04 20.71
CA PHE A 75 -3.24 -2.37 20.13
C PHE A 75 -2.89 -3.42 21.18
N ALA A 76 -2.07 -3.08 22.18
CA ALA A 76 -1.77 -3.98 23.29
C ALA A 76 -3.02 -4.32 24.11
N LEU A 77 -3.89 -3.33 24.37
CA LEU A 77 -5.19 -3.55 25.05
C LEU A 77 -6.12 -4.43 24.21
N GLN A 78 -6.20 -4.20 22.90
CA GLN A 78 -6.99 -5.04 21.99
C GLN A 78 -6.50 -6.49 22.00
N LYS A 79 -5.18 -6.70 21.90
CA LYS A 79 -4.56 -8.02 21.94
C LYS A 79 -4.83 -8.72 23.27
N ALA A 80 -4.63 -8.03 24.40
CA ALA A 80 -4.93 -8.57 25.72
C ALA A 80 -6.42 -8.92 25.90
N ALA A 81 -7.33 -8.13 25.32
CA ALA A 81 -8.77 -8.42 25.34
C ALA A 81 -9.13 -9.64 24.46
N MET A 82 -8.47 -9.82 23.32
CA MET A 82 -8.63 -11.00 22.47
C MET A 82 -8.10 -12.26 23.15
N GLU A 83 -6.96 -12.18 23.83
CA GLU A 83 -6.35 -13.30 24.57
C GLU A 83 -7.17 -13.70 25.80
N LYS A 84 -7.76 -12.73 26.50
CA LYS A 84 -8.62 -12.98 27.68
C LYS A 84 -10.06 -13.36 27.34
N LYS A 85 -10.45 -13.35 26.06
CA LYS A 85 -11.78 -13.79 25.64
C LYS A 85 -11.87 -15.30 25.96
N PRO A 86 -12.71 -15.72 26.92
CA PRO A 86 -12.72 -17.10 27.37
C PRO A 86 -13.12 -18.01 26.19
N LEU A 87 -12.34 -19.07 25.96
CA LEU A 87 -12.64 -20.14 25.00
C LEU A 87 -13.97 -20.86 25.29
N ILE A 88 -14.66 -20.51 26.39
CA ILE A 88 -15.81 -21.21 26.97
C ILE A 88 -17.13 -21.00 26.19
N ASN A 89 -17.19 -20.04 25.26
CA ASN A 89 -18.31 -19.90 24.31
C ASN A 89 -18.01 -20.41 22.90
N ARG A 90 -17.00 -21.28 22.75
CA ARG A 90 -16.95 -22.22 21.63
C ARG A 90 -17.40 -23.59 22.14
N ARG A 91 -18.67 -23.70 22.53
CA ARG A 91 -19.36 -24.89 22.05
C ARG A 91 -19.52 -24.60 20.58
N ASP A 92 -19.12 -25.53 19.73
CA ASP A 92 -19.59 -25.57 18.36
C ASP A 92 -21.11 -25.69 18.44
N VAL A 93 -21.80 -24.57 18.65
CA VAL A 93 -23.17 -24.45 18.25
C VAL A 93 -23.00 -24.41 16.75
N ASP A 94 -23.24 -25.55 16.10
CA ASP A 94 -23.63 -25.59 14.71
C ASP A 94 -24.85 -24.67 14.61
N ILE A 95 -24.57 -23.38 14.41
CA ILE A 95 -25.56 -22.46 13.93
C ILE A 95 -25.63 -22.84 12.47
N ASP A 96 -26.61 -23.68 12.13
CA ASP A 96 -27.00 -23.87 10.74
C ASP A 96 -27.11 -22.47 10.14
N ILE A 97 -26.25 -22.18 9.17
CA ILE A 97 -26.27 -20.92 8.43
C ILE A 97 -27.67 -20.88 7.83
N LEU A 98 -28.53 -20.06 8.42
CA LEU A 98 -29.89 -19.91 7.93
C LEU A 98 -29.75 -19.15 6.62
N ASP A 99 -29.82 -19.88 5.50
CA ASP A 99 -29.82 -19.27 4.17
C ASP A 99 -30.93 -18.23 4.15
N MET A 100 -30.54 -16.96 3.95
CA MET A 100 -31.50 -15.88 3.82
C MET A 100 -32.43 -16.25 2.68
N PRO A 101 -33.76 -16.32 2.90
CA PRO A 101 -34.68 -16.79 1.88
C PRO A 101 -34.53 -15.90 0.65
N TYR A 102 -34.01 -16.47 -0.43
CA TYR A 102 -33.78 -15.75 -1.67
C TYR A 102 -35.15 -15.38 -2.23
N ARG A 103 -35.42 -14.09 -2.30
CA ARG A 103 -36.64 -13.62 -2.94
C ARG A 103 -36.40 -13.64 -4.45
N HIS A 104 -37.02 -14.59 -5.15
CA HIS A 104 -37.07 -14.56 -6.60
C HIS A 104 -37.95 -13.40 -7.04
N GLU A 105 -37.35 -12.24 -7.26
CA GLU A 105 -37.97 -11.19 -8.05
C GLU A 105 -37.58 -11.43 -9.51
N SER A 106 -38.57 -11.59 -10.38
CA SER A 106 -38.35 -11.72 -11.81
C SER A 106 -37.78 -10.40 -12.34
N THR A 107 -36.47 -10.37 -12.59
CA THR A 107 -35.74 -9.18 -13.06
C THR A 107 -36.16 -8.72 -14.48
N TYR A 108 -37.04 -9.47 -15.17
CA TYR A 108 -37.50 -9.17 -16.54
C TYR A 108 -39.03 -9.34 -16.69
N PRO A 109 -39.68 -8.56 -17.57
CA PRO A 109 -41.07 -8.78 -17.93
C PRO A 109 -41.19 -10.11 -18.70
N VAL A 110 -41.92 -11.07 -18.13
CA VAL A 110 -42.10 -12.43 -18.67
C VAL A 110 -43.41 -12.54 -19.46
N SER A 111 -43.40 -13.29 -20.56
CA SER A 111 -44.62 -13.59 -21.34
C SER A 111 -45.41 -14.78 -20.78
N LEU A 112 -46.69 -14.93 -21.13
CA LEU A 112 -47.55 -15.99 -20.58
C LEU A 112 -47.09 -17.39 -21.00
N ASP A 113 -46.59 -17.53 -22.23
CA ASP A 113 -46.06 -18.79 -22.74
C ASP A 113 -44.78 -19.20 -22.01
N GLU A 114 -43.90 -18.23 -21.71
CA GLU A 114 -42.68 -18.46 -20.96
C GLU A 114 -42.96 -18.86 -19.50
N LEU A 115 -44.03 -18.34 -18.90
CA LEU A 115 -44.52 -18.79 -17.58
C LEU A 115 -45.02 -20.24 -17.63
N LEU A 116 -45.72 -20.63 -18.69
CA LEU A 116 -46.22 -22.00 -18.86
C LEU A 116 -45.06 -22.99 -19.04
N ASP A 117 -44.07 -22.64 -19.86
CA ASP A 117 -42.86 -23.45 -20.06
C ASP A 117 -42.06 -23.60 -18.76
N LEU A 118 -41.91 -22.53 -17.98
CA LEU A 118 -41.19 -22.57 -16.70
C LEU A 118 -41.95 -23.44 -15.68
N LEU A 119 -43.28 -23.36 -15.67
CA LEU A 119 -44.13 -24.17 -14.80
C LEU A 119 -44.09 -25.65 -15.18
N GLU A 120 -44.13 -25.98 -16.48
CA GLU A 120 -43.96 -27.35 -16.96
C GLU A 120 -42.59 -27.92 -16.56
N ASN A 121 -41.52 -27.13 -16.75
CA ASN A 121 -40.17 -27.51 -16.33
C ASN A 121 -40.07 -27.70 -14.81
N LEU A 122 -40.70 -26.83 -14.01
CA LEU A 122 -40.74 -26.96 -12.55
C LEU A 122 -41.47 -28.23 -12.12
N ILE A 123 -42.64 -28.53 -12.70
CA ILE A 123 -43.40 -29.74 -12.41
C ILE A 123 -42.59 -30.98 -12.79
N GLY A 124 -41.91 -30.96 -13.94
CA GLY A 124 -40.98 -32.02 -14.34
C GLY A 124 -39.84 -32.23 -13.35
N THR A 125 -39.28 -31.15 -12.80
CA THR A 125 -38.18 -31.23 -11.81
C THR A 125 -38.65 -31.70 -10.43
N ILE A 126 -39.87 -31.36 -10.01
CA ILE A 126 -40.46 -31.82 -8.74
C ILE A 126 -40.86 -33.30 -8.84
N ALA A 127 -41.38 -33.72 -9.99
CA ALA A 127 -41.76 -35.11 -10.23
C ALA A 127 -40.56 -36.07 -10.29
N ASN A 128 -39.35 -35.58 -10.66
CA ASN A 128 -38.13 -36.40 -10.69
C ASN A 128 -36.91 -35.69 -10.05
N PRO A 129 -36.82 -35.64 -8.70
CA PRO A 129 -35.80 -34.89 -7.97
C PRO A 129 -34.36 -35.46 -8.09
N ARG A 130 -34.17 -36.59 -8.77
CA ARG A 130 -32.88 -37.30 -8.83
C ARG A 130 -31.87 -36.69 -9.81
N SER A 131 -32.25 -35.76 -10.69
CA SER A 131 -31.32 -35.16 -11.67
C SER A 131 -30.47 -34.02 -11.10
N ARG A 132 -30.82 -33.42 -9.95
CA ARG A 132 -30.08 -32.27 -9.36
C ARG A 132 -28.80 -32.62 -8.60
N ARG A 133 -28.45 -33.90 -8.42
CA ARG A 133 -27.23 -34.28 -7.66
C ARG A 133 -25.91 -34.18 -8.43
N LYS A 134 -25.90 -33.72 -9.68
CA LYS A 134 -24.69 -33.74 -10.53
C LYS A 134 -24.14 -32.38 -10.94
N GLY A 135 -24.41 -31.32 -10.17
CA GLY A 135 -23.90 -30.00 -10.48
C GLY A 135 -24.01 -29.06 -9.29
N GLN A 136 -23.30 -29.36 -8.21
CA GLN A 136 -22.74 -28.28 -7.39
C GLN A 136 -21.80 -27.52 -8.33
N LEU A 137 -22.18 -26.30 -8.71
CA LEU A 137 -21.23 -25.37 -9.29
C LEU A 137 -20.30 -24.97 -8.15
N ASP A 138 -19.09 -25.54 -8.15
CA ASP A 138 -18.01 -25.13 -7.25
C ASP A 138 -17.69 -23.66 -7.54
N PHE A 139 -18.18 -22.76 -6.69
CA PHE A 139 -17.81 -21.34 -6.69
C PHE A 139 -16.61 -21.08 -5.76
N GLU A 140 -15.75 -22.07 -5.54
CA GLU A 140 -14.44 -21.87 -4.95
C GLU A 140 -13.39 -21.96 -6.06
N ALA A 141 -13.31 -20.93 -6.91
CA ALA A 141 -12.07 -20.70 -7.62
C ALA A 141 -11.05 -20.28 -6.58
N ASP A 142 -10.08 -21.17 -6.29
CA ASP A 142 -8.91 -20.83 -5.50
C ASP A 142 -8.35 -19.49 -6.00
N PRO A 143 -7.99 -18.54 -5.11
CA PRO A 143 -7.38 -17.29 -5.52
C PRO A 143 -6.21 -17.61 -6.44
N PRO A 144 -6.15 -17.03 -7.66
CA PRO A 144 -5.06 -17.33 -8.58
C PRO A 144 -3.73 -17.05 -7.89
N ASP A 145 -2.84 -18.05 -7.83
CA ASP A 145 -1.52 -17.88 -7.20
C ASP A 145 -0.71 -16.91 -8.06
N PHE A 146 -0.70 -15.64 -7.66
CA PHE A 146 0.03 -14.58 -8.34
C PHE A 146 1.52 -14.90 -8.54
N LYS A 147 2.10 -15.81 -7.73
CA LYS A 147 3.50 -16.25 -7.90
C LYS A 147 3.74 -16.92 -9.25
N GLU A 148 2.81 -17.73 -9.73
CA GLU A 148 2.94 -18.40 -11.03
C GLU A 148 2.95 -17.37 -12.16
N TYR A 149 2.12 -16.33 -12.03
CA TYR A 149 2.08 -15.21 -12.98
C TYR A 149 3.37 -14.39 -12.95
N PHE A 150 3.99 -14.15 -11.79
CA PHE A 150 5.27 -13.44 -11.69
C PHE A 150 6.40 -14.19 -12.41
N VAL A 151 6.52 -15.51 -12.23
CA VAL A 151 7.56 -16.31 -12.90
C VAL A 151 7.35 -16.33 -14.41
N SER A 152 6.10 -16.48 -14.87
CA SER A 152 5.79 -16.39 -16.30
C SER A 152 6.13 -15.01 -16.89
N PHE A 153 5.98 -13.96 -16.09
CA PHE A 153 6.24 -12.59 -16.49
C PHE A 153 7.75 -12.29 -16.53
N GLU A 154 8.56 -12.77 -15.59
CA GLU A 154 10.02 -12.59 -15.60
C GLU A 154 10.68 -13.19 -16.85
N ASN A 155 10.24 -14.38 -17.28
CA ASN A 155 10.74 -14.99 -18.52
C ASN A 155 10.37 -14.15 -19.76
N LEU A 156 9.15 -13.58 -19.78
CA LEU A 156 8.73 -12.68 -20.85
C LEU A 156 9.55 -11.38 -20.83
N VAL A 157 9.86 -10.85 -19.65
CA VAL A 157 10.67 -9.63 -19.49
C VAL A 157 12.04 -9.80 -20.13
N GLU A 158 12.68 -10.97 -20.00
CA GLU A 158 13.98 -11.27 -20.62
C GLU A 158 13.91 -11.27 -22.17
N GLU A 159 12.84 -11.84 -22.74
CA GLU A 159 12.61 -11.82 -24.19
C GLU A 159 12.41 -10.40 -24.72
N TYR A 160 11.56 -9.59 -24.08
CA TYR A 160 11.33 -8.20 -24.50
C TYR A 160 12.54 -7.30 -24.21
N GLU A 161 13.34 -7.58 -23.17
CA GLU A 161 14.62 -6.87 -22.93
C GLU A 161 15.55 -7.04 -24.14
N SER A 162 15.68 -8.26 -24.67
CA SER A 162 16.50 -8.53 -25.84
C SER A 162 15.99 -7.79 -27.10
N LEU A 163 14.67 -7.69 -27.26
CA LEU A 163 14.03 -6.94 -28.35
C LEU A 163 14.29 -5.44 -28.25
N ILE A 164 14.20 -4.88 -27.04
CA ILE A 164 14.45 -3.47 -26.76
C ILE A 164 15.92 -3.13 -26.99
N ILE A 165 16.86 -3.95 -26.47
CA ILE A 165 18.30 -3.76 -26.69
C ILE A 165 18.65 -3.86 -28.17
N ARG A 166 18.03 -4.76 -28.93
CA ARG A 166 18.25 -4.87 -30.38
C ARG A 166 17.74 -3.65 -31.15
N LYS A 167 16.58 -3.11 -30.76
CA LYS A 167 16.00 -1.91 -31.40
C LYS A 167 16.73 -0.62 -31.02
N ILE A 168 17.23 -0.49 -29.79
CA ILE A 168 17.94 0.71 -29.31
C ILE A 168 19.44 0.66 -29.58
N GLY A 169 20.03 -0.53 -29.68
CA GLY A 169 21.48 -0.74 -29.82
C GLY A 169 22.11 -0.16 -31.09
N SER A 170 21.31 0.26 -32.08
CA SER A 170 21.79 0.95 -33.29
C SER A 170 21.92 2.47 -33.11
N ALA A 171 21.21 3.09 -32.17
CA ALA A 171 21.14 4.54 -31.98
C ALA A 171 21.54 5.02 -30.58
N GLY A 172 21.56 4.14 -29.57
CA GLY A 172 21.85 4.47 -28.16
C GLY A 172 20.67 5.14 -27.43
N ASN A 173 19.65 5.57 -28.17
CA ASN A 173 18.37 6.07 -27.69
C ASN A 173 17.24 5.60 -28.61
N GLY A 174 16.02 5.49 -28.08
CA GLY A 174 14.84 5.13 -28.87
C GLY A 174 13.56 5.69 -28.26
N LEU A 175 12.60 6.05 -29.10
CA LEU A 175 11.27 6.48 -28.67
C LEU A 175 10.38 5.25 -28.47
N LEU A 176 9.60 5.23 -27.38
CA LEU A 176 8.75 4.10 -27.04
C LEU A 176 7.68 3.87 -28.12
N LYS A 177 7.11 4.93 -28.70
CA LYS A 177 6.15 4.80 -29.82
C LYS A 177 6.75 4.09 -31.03
N GLU A 178 8.02 4.36 -31.37
CA GLU A 178 8.70 3.71 -32.50
C GLU A 178 9.03 2.24 -32.22
N ILE A 179 9.34 1.92 -30.96
CA ILE A 179 9.61 0.53 -30.53
C ILE A 179 8.33 -0.30 -30.57
N VAL A 180 7.22 0.31 -30.15
CA VAL A 180 5.89 -0.31 -30.00
C VAL A 180 5.08 -0.33 -31.31
N ALA A 181 5.42 0.50 -32.30
CA ALA A 181 4.65 0.62 -33.56
C ALA A 181 4.47 -0.71 -34.32
N ASP A 182 5.41 -1.67 -34.16
CA ASP A 182 5.36 -2.97 -34.84
C ASP A 182 4.70 -4.09 -33.99
N LEU A 183 4.25 -3.78 -32.77
CA LEU A 183 3.76 -4.77 -31.79
C LEU A 183 2.24 -4.69 -31.61
N ASP A 184 1.63 -5.84 -31.27
CA ASP A 184 0.22 -5.91 -30.88
C ASP A 184 -0.02 -5.20 -29.53
N SER A 185 -1.27 -4.84 -29.24
CA SER A 185 -1.70 -4.15 -28.03
C SER A 185 -1.24 -4.81 -26.72
N LEU A 186 -1.26 -6.15 -26.65
CA LEU A 186 -0.76 -6.88 -25.48
C LEU A 186 0.77 -6.83 -25.37
N ASP A 187 1.46 -6.92 -26.51
CA ASP A 187 2.92 -6.88 -26.56
C ASP A 187 3.45 -5.46 -26.32
N SER A 188 2.70 -4.44 -26.71
CA SER A 188 2.91 -3.04 -26.38
C SER A 188 2.92 -2.81 -24.86
N ILE A 189 1.90 -3.35 -24.17
CA ILE A 189 1.79 -3.26 -22.71
C ILE A 189 2.94 -4.01 -22.04
N ARG A 190 3.27 -5.21 -22.52
CA ARG A 190 4.41 -5.99 -22.01
C ARG A 190 5.72 -5.24 -22.19
N CYS A 191 5.96 -4.66 -23.36
CA CYS A 191 7.14 -3.84 -23.64
C CYS A 191 7.24 -2.65 -22.70
N PHE A 192 6.12 -1.96 -22.44
CA PHE A 192 6.07 -0.86 -21.47
C PHE A 192 6.47 -1.31 -20.05
N PHE A 193 5.93 -2.42 -19.57
CA PHE A 193 6.32 -2.94 -18.25
C PHE A 193 7.78 -3.39 -18.18
N THR A 194 8.30 -4.02 -19.24
CA THR A 194 9.72 -4.38 -19.35
C THR A 194 10.61 -3.14 -19.26
N VAL A 195 10.26 -2.04 -19.94
CA VAL A 195 11.00 -0.76 -19.88
C VAL A 195 11.02 -0.19 -18.46
N LEU A 196 9.89 -0.22 -17.75
CA LEU A 196 9.82 0.21 -16.34
C LEU A 196 10.69 -0.65 -15.43
N PHE A 197 10.74 -1.96 -15.68
CA PHE A 197 11.57 -2.88 -14.91
C PHE A 197 13.07 -2.66 -15.18
N LEU A 198 13.45 -2.44 -16.43
CA LEU A 198 14.83 -2.08 -16.80
C LEU A 198 15.28 -0.76 -16.19
N ALA A 199 14.37 0.21 -16.05
CA ALA A 199 14.64 1.47 -15.37
C ALA A 199 14.84 1.27 -13.86
N ARG A 200 14.05 0.39 -13.22
CA ARG A 200 14.24 -0.01 -11.82
C ARG A 200 15.63 -0.63 -11.60
N ASP A 201 16.07 -1.47 -12.52
CA ASP A 201 17.36 -2.17 -12.46
C ASP A 201 18.55 -1.29 -12.93
N GLN A 202 18.34 0.00 -13.20
CA GLN A 202 19.34 0.98 -13.64
C GLN A 202 20.07 0.63 -14.94
N LYS A 203 19.50 -0.22 -15.79
CA LYS A 203 20.05 -0.51 -17.13
C LYS A 203 19.68 0.57 -18.15
N VAL A 204 18.59 1.26 -17.91
CA VAL A 204 17.94 2.20 -18.83
C VAL A 204 17.53 3.46 -18.09
N GLU A 205 17.71 4.62 -18.70
CA GLU A 205 17.15 5.89 -18.24
C GLU A 205 15.95 6.27 -19.10
N LEU A 206 14.91 6.80 -18.45
CA LEU A 206 13.67 7.21 -19.10
C LEU A 206 13.55 8.73 -19.00
N SER A 207 13.45 9.39 -20.14
CA SER A 207 13.13 10.81 -20.24
C SER A 207 11.82 10.98 -20.99
N GLN A 208 10.99 11.93 -20.55
CA GLN A 208 9.78 12.28 -21.28
C GLN A 208 10.10 13.43 -22.25
N ILE A 209 9.80 13.23 -23.53
CA ILE A 209 9.89 14.26 -24.58
C ILE A 209 8.48 14.44 -25.16
N ASP A 210 7.88 15.61 -24.90
CA ASP A 210 6.45 15.89 -25.17
C ASP A 210 5.53 14.78 -24.61
N ASP A 211 4.81 14.09 -25.50
CA ASP A 211 3.84 13.03 -25.22
C ASP A 211 4.44 11.63 -25.41
N ASP A 212 5.76 11.49 -25.51
CA ASP A 212 6.43 10.22 -25.72
C ASP A 212 7.57 9.97 -24.71
N ILE A 213 7.88 8.69 -24.52
CA ILE A 213 8.90 8.22 -23.58
C ILE A 213 10.14 7.88 -24.39
N GLN A 214 11.21 8.65 -24.20
CA GLN A 214 12.52 8.32 -24.73
C GLN A 214 13.26 7.40 -23.75
N ILE A 215 13.83 6.34 -24.30
CA ILE A 215 14.55 5.29 -23.62
C ILE A 215 16.02 5.44 -24.00
N THR A 216 16.90 5.72 -23.03
CA THR A 216 18.35 5.81 -23.22
C THR A 216 19.05 4.65 -22.52
N LEU A 217 19.93 3.95 -23.23
CA LEU A 217 20.74 2.89 -22.62
C LEU A 217 21.85 3.51 -21.78
N ILE A 218 21.95 3.11 -20.51
CA ILE A 218 23.05 3.52 -19.65
C ILE A 218 24.24 2.62 -19.97
N ASN A 219 25.05 3.00 -20.96
CA ASN A 219 26.35 2.36 -21.17
C ASN A 219 27.27 2.72 -19.99
N ASP A 220 27.78 1.72 -19.29
CA ASP A 220 28.71 1.84 -18.15
C ASP A 220 30.04 2.57 -18.48
N GLU A 221 30.25 3.00 -19.73
CA GLU A 221 31.42 3.78 -20.14
C GLU A 221 31.31 5.28 -19.76
N THR A 222 30.10 5.85 -19.66
CA THR A 222 29.94 7.27 -19.30
C THR A 222 30.15 7.57 -17.81
N LYS A 223 30.29 6.54 -16.96
CA LYS A 223 30.68 6.68 -15.54
C LYS A 223 32.18 6.89 -15.33
N LYS A 224 33.04 6.69 -16.35
CA LYS A 224 34.49 6.93 -16.23
C LYS A 224 34.89 8.36 -16.54
N GLU A 225 34.27 9.03 -17.50
CA GLU A 225 34.69 10.40 -17.88
C GLU A 225 34.29 11.45 -16.83
N LYS A 226 33.13 11.32 -16.18
CA LYS A 226 32.70 12.28 -15.14
C LYS A 226 33.50 12.22 -13.83
N LYS A 227 34.34 11.19 -13.62
CA LYS A 227 35.21 11.08 -12.43
C LYS A 227 36.59 11.69 -12.61
N TYR A 228 37.07 11.91 -13.84
CA TYR A 228 38.39 12.50 -14.06
C TYR A 228 38.38 14.04 -14.04
N ASP A 229 37.26 14.67 -14.40
CA ASP A 229 37.16 16.14 -14.43
C ASP A 229 36.88 16.82 -13.08
N GLN A 230 36.53 16.06 -12.04
CA GLN A 230 36.29 16.62 -10.69
C GLN A 230 37.49 16.52 -9.73
N ASN A 231 38.61 15.93 -10.15
CA ASN A 231 39.83 15.82 -9.33
C ASN A 231 40.97 16.75 -9.79
N SER A 232 40.68 17.77 -10.60
CA SER A 232 41.66 18.82 -10.92
C SER A 232 41.04 20.22 -10.73
N LYS A 233 40.91 20.62 -9.46
CA LYS A 233 41.03 22.01 -8.99
C LYS A 233 41.08 22.07 -7.47
#